data_AF-A0A536DT10-F1
#
_entry.id   AF-A0A536DT10-F1
#
_cell.length_a   1.000
_cell.length_b   1.000
_cell.length_c   1.000
_cell.angle_alpha   90.00
_cell.angle_beta   90.00
_cell.angle_gamma   90.00
#
_symmetry.space_group_name_H-M   'P 1'
#
loop_
_entity.id
_entity.type
_entity.pdbx_description
1 polymer ?
#
loop_
_entity_poly.entity_id
_entity_poly.type
_entity_poly.pdbx_seq_one_letter_code
_entity_poly.pdbx_strand_id
1 'polypeptide(L)'
;MATAAAVPVLLGLGRFTSQAVQNPSISLDMVTSGTTYDETTNSMTVGSTENCLTSQTANPGTHVHQAHLVIHDVEDLVGWQVRLNYIGDKMRPQVQNPTPFMDSTTGQNVGFTNLPIDAVTQVHRDVTAAQSIPPAPADNTNTPQTALLGGAYIGEPTFAVSP
;
A
#
# COMPACT_ATOMS: atom_id res chain seq x y z
N MET A 1 11.88 48.55 45.98
CA MET A 1 10.59 48.05 45.44
C MET A 1 10.69 48.14 43.93
N ALA A 2 10.83 47.01 43.24
CA ALA A 2 10.96 46.97 41.79
C ALA A 2 9.61 46.54 41.20
N THR A 3 9.02 47.42 40.38
CA THR A 3 7.78 47.18 39.64
C THR A 3 8.08 46.33 38.41
N ALA A 4 7.54 45.11 38.35
CA ALA A 4 7.57 44.28 37.16
C ALA A 4 6.46 44.72 36.19
N ALA A 5 6.84 45.13 34.98
CA ALA A 5 5.90 45.37 33.89
C ALA A 5 5.56 44.03 33.21
N ALA A 6 4.28 43.64 33.25
CA ALA A 6 3.79 42.48 32.52
C ALA A 6 3.58 42.82 31.04
N VAL A 7 4.24 42.10 30.14
CA VAL A 7 3.98 42.14 28.70
C VAL A 7 2.86 41.15 28.39
N PRO A 8 1.70 41.57 27.86
CA PRO A 8 0.69 40.63 27.42
C PRO A 8 1.15 40.01 26.09
N VAL A 9 1.52 38.74 26.12
CA VAL A 9 1.65 37.93 24.91
C VAL A 9 0.25 37.66 24.41
N LEU A 10 -0.13 38.30 23.30
CA LEU A 10 -1.37 38.05 22.59
C LEU A 10 -1.26 36.66 21.92
N LEU A 11 -1.68 35.61 22.62
CA LEU A 11 -1.84 34.28 22.05
C LEU A 11 -2.97 34.36 21.01
N GLY A 12 -2.60 34.27 19.73
CA GLY A 12 -3.52 34.35 18.61
C GLY A 12 -4.68 33.37 18.76
N LEU A 13 -5.91 33.90 18.74
CA LEU A 13 -7.17 33.13 18.70
C LEU A 13 -7.43 32.46 17.34
N GLY A 14 -6.39 32.28 16.52
CA GLY A 14 -6.44 31.46 15.32
C GLY A 14 -6.14 30.02 15.71
N ARG A 15 -7.19 29.23 15.91
CA ARG A 15 -7.07 27.77 16.02
C ARG A 15 -6.23 27.30 14.84
N PHE A 16 -5.02 26.82 15.08
CA PHE A 16 -4.29 26.00 14.11
C PHE A 16 -5.06 24.68 13.97
N THR A 17 -6.17 24.69 13.23
CA THR A 17 -6.81 23.45 12.79
C THR A 17 -6.03 22.96 11.57
N SER A 18 -4.77 22.57 11.78
CA SER A 18 -4.17 21.56 10.91
C SER A 18 -4.84 20.26 11.31
N GLN A 19 -5.92 19.93 10.60
CA GLN A 19 -6.59 18.65 10.76
C GLN A 19 -6.16 17.78 9.59
N ALA A 20 -5.67 16.59 9.93
CA ALA A 20 -5.44 15.49 9.02
C ALA A 20 -6.63 15.37 8.05
N VAL A 21 -6.44 15.69 6.77
CA VAL A 21 -7.45 15.39 5.76
C VAL A 21 -7.30 13.91 5.42
N GLN A 22 -7.93 13.07 6.23
CA GLN A 22 -7.98 11.63 6.02
C GLN A 22 -8.98 11.32 4.91
N ASN A 23 -8.48 10.84 3.77
CA ASN A 23 -9.32 10.30 2.70
C ASN A 23 -8.79 8.92 2.27
N PRO A 24 -8.67 7.98 3.22
CA PRO A 24 -7.93 6.75 3.02
C PRO A 24 -8.55 5.92 1.91
N SER A 25 -7.68 5.40 1.06
CA SER A 25 -8.05 4.59 -0.09
C SER A 25 -7.23 3.32 -0.09
N ILE A 26 -7.89 2.21 -0.39
CA ILE A 26 -7.27 0.91 -0.63
C ILE A 26 -7.71 0.39 -1.98
N SER A 27 -6.75 0.03 -2.81
CA SER A 27 -7.02 -0.50 -4.14
C SER A 27 -6.06 -1.64 -4.47
N LEU A 28 -6.50 -2.49 -5.40
CA LEU A 28 -5.68 -3.54 -5.97
C LEU A 28 -5.34 -3.11 -7.40
N ASP A 29 -4.08 -2.74 -7.61
CA ASP A 29 -3.56 -2.45 -8.93
C ASP A 29 -3.16 -3.77 -9.61
N MET A 30 -3.97 -4.16 -10.59
CA MET A 30 -3.82 -5.37 -11.41
C MET A 30 -3.27 -5.05 -12.82
N VAL A 31 -3.06 -3.77 -13.16
CA VAL A 31 -2.77 -3.31 -14.54
C VAL A 31 -1.70 -2.22 -14.54
N THR A 32 -0.43 -2.61 -14.66
CA THR A 32 0.70 -1.65 -14.57
C THR A 32 1.06 -0.95 -15.88
N SER A 33 0.31 -1.12 -16.98
CA SER A 33 0.58 -0.42 -18.26
C SER A 33 -0.68 -0.22 -19.13
N GLY A 34 -0.73 0.89 -19.88
CA GLY A 34 -1.62 1.06 -21.05
C GLY A 34 -2.94 1.83 -20.87
N THR A 35 -3.16 2.56 -19.77
CA THR A 35 -4.39 3.37 -19.57
C THR A 35 -4.13 4.87 -19.81
N THR A 36 -4.99 5.54 -20.58
CA THR A 36 -4.91 6.98 -20.89
C THR A 36 -6.29 7.65 -20.85
N TYR A 37 -6.35 8.97 -20.63
CA TYR A 37 -7.58 9.77 -20.57
C TYR A 37 -7.53 10.91 -21.59
N ASP A 38 -8.63 11.16 -22.29
CA ASP A 38 -8.80 12.23 -23.28
C ASP A 38 -9.85 13.25 -22.80
N GLU A 39 -9.36 14.47 -22.54
CA GLU A 39 -10.12 15.60 -22.03
C GLU A 39 -10.99 16.31 -23.08
N THR A 40 -10.70 16.13 -24.37
CA THR A 40 -11.51 16.73 -25.45
C THR A 40 -12.83 15.98 -25.62
N THR A 41 -12.83 14.69 -25.34
CA THR A 41 -13.99 13.79 -25.45
C THR A 41 -14.55 13.35 -24.10
N ASN A 42 -13.87 13.70 -23.00
CA ASN A 42 -14.17 13.28 -21.63
C ASN A 42 -14.29 11.75 -21.51
N SER A 43 -13.30 11.03 -22.07
CA SER A 43 -13.31 9.57 -22.13
C SER A 43 -11.99 8.94 -21.67
N MET A 44 -12.07 7.73 -21.11
CA MET A 44 -10.93 6.98 -20.62
C MET A 44 -10.72 5.72 -21.47
N THR A 45 -9.48 5.48 -21.90
CA THR A 45 -9.05 4.24 -22.56
C THR A 45 -8.30 3.39 -21.56
N VAL A 46 -8.81 2.20 -21.26
CA VAL A 46 -8.15 1.21 -20.39
C VAL A 46 -7.29 0.28 -21.26
N GLY A 47 -6.06 -0.01 -20.81
CA GLY A 47 -5.17 -0.96 -21.48
C GLY A 47 -5.74 -2.38 -21.59
N SER A 48 -5.08 -3.26 -22.35
CA SER A 48 -5.58 -4.62 -22.62
C SER A 48 -5.93 -5.38 -21.34
N THR A 49 -7.23 -5.58 -21.10
CA THR A 49 -7.76 -6.31 -19.94
C THR A 49 -8.09 -7.77 -20.27
N GLU A 50 -8.04 -8.14 -21.56
CA GLU A 50 -8.48 -9.43 -22.08
C GLU A 50 -7.40 -10.02 -23.01
N ASN A 51 -6.49 -10.82 -22.45
CA ASN A 51 -5.63 -11.69 -23.24
C ASN A 51 -6.28 -13.09 -23.28
N CYS A 52 -7.40 -13.20 -23.98
CA CYS A 52 -8.02 -14.50 -24.21
C CYS A 52 -7.07 -15.37 -25.06
N LEU A 53 -6.81 -16.59 -24.58
CA LEU A 53 -5.96 -17.57 -25.24
C LEU A 53 -6.47 -17.80 -26.68
N THR A 54 -5.67 -17.45 -27.69
CA THR A 54 -5.98 -17.71 -29.11
C THR A 54 -5.72 -19.17 -29.52
N SER A 55 -5.21 -19.99 -28.60
CA SER A 55 -5.01 -21.43 -28.73
C SER A 55 -6.22 -22.18 -28.19
N GLN A 56 -6.72 -23.16 -28.95
CA GLN A 56 -7.74 -24.11 -28.50
C GLN A 56 -7.23 -25.04 -27.39
N THR A 57 -5.92 -25.14 -27.22
CA THR A 57 -5.26 -25.91 -26.18
C THR A 57 -4.93 -25.00 -25.01
N ALA A 58 -5.55 -25.24 -23.85
CA ALA A 58 -5.22 -24.56 -22.60
C ALA A 58 -3.75 -24.78 -22.24
N ASN A 59 -3.03 -23.72 -21.88
CA ASN A 59 -1.68 -23.86 -21.32
C ASN A 59 -1.82 -24.40 -19.88
N PRO A 60 -1.31 -25.62 -19.57
CA PRO A 60 -1.38 -26.17 -18.22
C PRO A 60 -0.29 -25.60 -17.28
N GLY A 61 0.60 -24.75 -17.78
CA GLY A 61 1.65 -24.12 -17.00
C GLY A 61 1.11 -23.13 -15.97
N THR A 62 1.83 -22.99 -14.86
CA THR A 62 1.51 -21.97 -13.84
C THR A 62 1.74 -20.57 -14.41
N HIS A 63 0.71 -19.73 -14.35
CA HIS A 63 0.78 -18.31 -14.69
C HIS A 63 0.90 -17.49 -13.40
N VAL A 64 2.01 -16.75 -13.25
CA VAL A 64 2.24 -15.85 -12.11
C VAL A 64 1.95 -14.42 -12.53
N HIS A 65 1.10 -13.74 -11.77
CA HIS A 65 0.76 -12.33 -11.97
C HIS A 65 1.23 -11.52 -10.77
N GLN A 66 1.89 -10.39 -11.02
CA GLN A 66 2.21 -9.42 -9.99
C GLN A 66 1.07 -8.40 -9.90
N ALA A 67 0.65 -8.09 -8.68
CA ALA A 67 -0.31 -7.06 -8.38
C ALA A 67 0.18 -6.27 -7.16
N HIS A 68 -0.18 -4.99 -7.07
CA HIS A 68 0.14 -4.16 -5.91
C HIS A 68 -1.13 -3.88 -5.11
N LEU A 69 -1.05 -4.11 -3.80
CA LEU A 69 -2.00 -3.52 -2.86
C LEU A 69 -1.55 -2.08 -2.60
N VAL A 70 -2.33 -1.12 -3.09
CA VAL A 70 -2.02 0.30 -2.96
C VAL A 70 -2.88 0.89 -1.85
N ILE A 71 -2.22 1.45 -0.85
CA ILE A 71 -2.85 2.17 0.26
C ILE A 71 -2.31 3.59 0.23
N HIS A 72 -3.20 4.58 0.11
CA HIS A 72 -2.81 6.00 0.04
C HIS A 72 -3.79 6.89 0.81
N ASP A 73 -3.36 8.14 1.01
CA ASP A 73 -4.09 9.17 1.77
C ASP A 73 -4.40 8.75 3.22
N VAL A 74 -3.48 7.99 3.82
CA VAL A 74 -3.47 7.63 5.24
C VAL A 74 -2.30 8.33 5.92
N GLU A 75 -2.60 9.29 6.80
CA GLU A 75 -1.58 9.85 7.69
C GLU A 75 -1.22 8.83 8.76
N ASP A 76 0.07 8.76 9.10
CA ASP A 76 0.58 7.91 10.19
C ASP A 76 0.17 6.43 10.10
N LEU A 77 0.10 5.87 8.89
CA LEU A 77 -0.21 4.45 8.70
C LEU A 77 0.86 3.57 9.37
N VAL A 78 0.52 2.89 10.45
CA VAL A 78 1.45 1.98 11.16
C VAL A 78 1.39 0.52 10.68
N GLY A 79 0.37 0.18 9.91
CA GLY A 79 0.19 -1.15 9.34
C GLY A 79 -1.15 -1.35 8.66
N TRP A 80 -1.30 -2.48 7.99
CA TRP A 80 -2.49 -2.86 7.23
C TRP A 80 -2.75 -4.36 7.30
N GLN A 81 -4.01 -4.74 7.09
CA GLN A 81 -4.43 -6.12 6.93
C GLN A 81 -5.56 -6.20 5.92
N VAL A 82 -5.51 -7.19 5.04
CA VAL A 82 -6.58 -7.48 4.07
C VAL A 82 -6.93 -8.96 4.09
N ARG A 83 -8.20 -9.25 3.77
CA ARG A 83 -8.68 -10.60 3.48
C ARG A 83 -8.99 -10.70 2.00
N LEU A 84 -8.33 -11.62 1.32
CA LEU A 84 -8.58 -11.92 -0.09
C LEU A 84 -9.44 -13.18 -0.19
N ASN A 85 -10.60 -13.08 -0.85
CA ASN A 85 -11.43 -14.22 -1.19
C ASN A 85 -11.19 -14.58 -2.66
N TYR A 86 -10.95 -15.85 -2.94
CA TYR A 86 -10.57 -16.31 -4.27
C TYR A 86 -11.00 -17.77 -4.49
N ILE A 87 -10.90 -18.23 -5.74
CA ILE A 87 -11.08 -19.63 -6.12
C ILE A 87 -9.70 -20.28 -6.21
N GLY A 88 -9.40 -21.21 -5.31
CA GLY A 88 -8.04 -21.76 -5.12
C GLY A 88 -7.44 -22.41 -6.36
N ASP A 89 -8.30 -23.01 -7.19
CA ASP A 89 -7.91 -23.74 -8.40
C ASP A 89 -7.83 -22.85 -9.65
N LYS A 90 -8.13 -21.55 -9.52
CA LYS A 90 -8.13 -20.58 -10.63
C LYS A 90 -7.06 -19.52 -10.47
N MET A 91 -7.13 -18.75 -9.40
CA MET A 91 -6.16 -17.70 -9.07
C MET A 91 -6.05 -17.65 -7.56
N ARG A 92 -4.84 -17.75 -7.04
CA ARG A 92 -4.56 -17.64 -5.61
C ARG A 92 -3.39 -16.69 -5.38
N PRO A 93 -3.39 -15.93 -4.26
CA PRO A 93 -2.18 -15.33 -3.75
C PRO A 93 -1.11 -16.42 -3.57
N GLN A 94 0.14 -16.13 -3.95
CA GLN A 94 1.25 -17.07 -3.78
C GLN A 94 2.15 -16.66 -2.62
N VAL A 95 2.55 -15.40 -2.60
CA VAL A 95 3.41 -14.80 -1.58
C VAL A 95 3.18 -13.29 -1.59
N GLN A 96 3.36 -12.65 -0.43
CA GLN A 96 3.46 -11.20 -0.35
C GLN A 96 4.92 -10.74 -0.26
N ASN A 97 5.24 -9.63 -0.91
CA ASN A 97 6.47 -8.87 -0.69
C ASN A 97 6.09 -7.50 -0.11
N PRO A 98 6.34 -7.24 1.18
CA PRO A 98 5.94 -5.98 1.82
C PRO A 98 6.89 -4.82 1.50
N THR A 99 8.01 -5.07 0.83
CA THR A 99 9.03 -4.07 0.45
C THR A 99 9.51 -4.31 -0.99
N PRO A 100 8.64 -4.11 -2.00
CA PRO A 100 8.96 -4.42 -3.40
C PRO A 100 9.91 -3.43 -4.07
N PHE A 101 10.19 -2.28 -3.47
CA PHE A 101 11.04 -1.23 -4.04
C PHE A 101 12.37 -1.13 -3.29
N MET A 102 13.37 -0.53 -3.94
CA MET A 102 14.67 -0.23 -3.34
C MET A 102 14.87 1.28 -3.29
N ASP A 103 15.13 1.83 -2.12
CA ASP A 103 15.66 3.19 -1.98
C ASP A 103 17.17 3.16 -2.19
N SER A 104 17.64 3.69 -3.32
CA SER A 104 19.07 3.73 -3.66
C SER A 104 19.89 4.68 -2.78
N THR A 105 19.24 5.58 -2.03
CA THR A 105 19.91 6.55 -1.15
C THR A 105 20.38 5.89 0.14
N THR A 106 19.49 5.09 0.75
CA THR A 106 19.74 4.36 1.99
C THR A 106 20.17 2.91 1.77
N GLY A 107 19.94 2.37 0.57
CA GLY A 107 20.17 0.97 0.22
C GLY A 107 19.12 0.02 0.82
N GLN A 108 18.01 0.53 1.34
CA GLN A 108 16.96 -0.27 1.98
C GLN A 108 15.83 -0.63 1.03
N ASN A 109 15.21 -1.80 1.24
CA ASN A 109 13.98 -2.13 0.57
C ASN A 109 12.81 -1.44 1.27
N VAL A 110 11.91 -0.86 0.47
CA VAL A 110 10.77 -0.06 0.92
C VAL A 110 9.50 -0.53 0.22
N GLY A 111 8.35 -0.41 0.88
CA GLY A 111 7.06 -0.81 0.28
C GLY A 111 5.92 0.12 0.54
N PHE A 112 6.20 1.26 1.16
CA PHE A 112 5.25 2.34 1.32
C PHE A 112 5.91 3.60 0.80
N THR A 113 5.16 4.37 0.02
CA THR A 113 5.68 5.55 -0.66
C THR A 113 6.16 6.63 0.33
N ASN A 114 5.65 6.60 1.56
CA ASN A 114 5.93 7.59 2.62
C ASN A 114 6.46 6.94 3.91
N LEU A 115 7.36 5.95 3.81
CA LEU A 115 8.04 5.44 5.01
C LEU A 115 8.71 6.59 5.76
N PRO A 116 8.36 6.82 7.04
CA PRO A 116 9.07 7.82 7.84
C PRO A 116 10.54 7.40 7.99
N ILE A 117 11.45 8.32 7.66
CA ILE A 117 12.88 8.15 7.92
C ILE A 117 13.13 8.48 9.38
N ASP A 118 13.77 7.57 10.12
CA ASP A 118 14.15 7.83 11.49
C ASP A 118 15.18 8.97 11.54
N ALA A 119 14.86 10.05 12.27
CA ALA A 119 15.67 11.26 12.28
C ALA A 119 17.07 11.06 12.86
N VAL A 120 17.28 10.02 13.69
CA VAL A 120 18.56 9.75 14.34
C VAL A 120 19.43 8.85 13.46
N THR A 121 18.84 7.77 12.95
CA THR A 121 19.57 6.73 12.20
C THR A 121 19.60 6.99 10.70
N GLN A 122 18.78 7.92 10.19
CA GLN A 122 18.68 8.30 8.78
C GLN A 122 18.34 7.12 7.85
N VAL A 123 17.59 6.16 8.38
CA VAL A 123 17.12 4.96 7.67
C VAL A 123 15.60 4.81 7.80
N HIS A 124 14.99 4.12 6.84
CA HIS A 124 13.60 3.70 6.89
C HIS A 124 13.37 2.74 8.05
N ARG A 125 12.17 2.81 8.64
CA ARG A 125 11.71 1.81 9.62
C ARG A 125 11.56 0.44 8.97
N ASP A 126 11.88 -0.60 9.75
CA ASP A 126 11.71 -1.98 9.32
C ASP A 126 10.23 -2.32 9.12
N VAL A 127 9.96 -3.21 8.16
CA VAL A 127 8.62 -3.72 7.88
C VAL A 127 8.55 -5.20 8.21
N THR A 128 7.55 -5.60 8.97
CA THR A 128 7.21 -7.02 9.17
C THR A 128 5.98 -7.40 8.37
N ALA A 129 6.00 -8.61 7.82
CA ALA A 129 4.94 -9.17 6.98
C ALA A 129 4.25 -10.32 7.72
N ALA A 130 2.93 -10.38 7.64
CA ALA A 130 2.13 -11.53 8.05
C ALA A 130 1.31 -12.05 6.86
N GLN A 131 1.42 -13.36 6.57
CA GLN A 131 0.61 -14.00 5.54
C GLN A 131 0.11 -15.37 6.02
N SER A 132 -1.13 -15.68 5.68
CA SER A 132 -1.75 -17.00 5.83
C SER A 132 -2.45 -17.33 4.52
N ILE A 133 -1.79 -18.12 3.69
CA ILE A 133 -2.24 -18.52 2.35
C ILE A 133 -2.39 -20.04 2.35
N PRO A 134 -3.62 -20.59 2.30
CA PRO A 134 -3.81 -22.03 2.23
C PRO A 134 -3.31 -22.61 0.88
N PRO A 135 -2.87 -23.88 0.85
CA PRO A 135 -2.54 -24.55 -0.39
C PRO A 135 -3.77 -24.67 -1.29
N ALA A 136 -3.53 -24.82 -2.60
CA ALA A 136 -4.59 -25.04 -3.57
C ALA A 136 -5.23 -26.40 -3.27
N PRO A 137 -6.57 -26.49 -3.23
CA PRO A 137 -7.26 -27.75 -3.10
C PRO A 137 -6.93 -28.67 -4.27
N ALA A 138 -6.58 -29.93 -4.00
CA ALA A 138 -6.28 -30.90 -5.05
C ALA A 138 -7.55 -31.58 -5.60
N ASP A 139 -8.66 -30.83 -5.68
CA ASP A 139 -9.99 -31.40 -5.94
C ASP A 139 -10.60 -30.98 -7.30
N ASN A 140 -10.03 -29.97 -7.98
CA ASN A 140 -10.54 -29.41 -9.24
C ASN A 140 -12.01 -28.95 -9.17
N THR A 141 -12.53 -28.64 -7.98
CA THR A 141 -13.93 -28.27 -7.78
C THR A 141 -14.18 -26.77 -7.76
N ASN A 142 -13.16 -25.96 -8.04
CA ASN A 142 -13.22 -24.50 -7.88
C ASN A 142 -13.52 -24.12 -6.43
N THR A 143 -12.84 -24.77 -5.49
CA THR A 143 -13.08 -24.56 -4.06
C THR A 143 -12.78 -23.10 -3.66
N PRO A 144 -13.76 -22.36 -3.10
CA PRO A 144 -13.52 -21.04 -2.54
C PRO A 144 -12.57 -21.10 -1.35
N GLN A 145 -11.63 -20.16 -1.30
CA GLN A 145 -10.65 -20.03 -0.23
C GLN A 145 -10.51 -18.57 0.19
N THR A 146 -9.88 -18.38 1.35
CA THR A 146 -9.53 -17.06 1.87
C THR A 146 -8.06 -17.04 2.27
N ALA A 147 -7.41 -15.91 2.07
CA ALA A 147 -6.08 -15.63 2.58
C ALA A 147 -6.09 -14.32 3.38
N LEU A 148 -5.31 -14.30 4.44
CA LEU A 148 -5.05 -13.11 5.25
C LEU A 148 -3.63 -12.63 4.96
N LEU A 149 -3.52 -11.37 4.55
CA LEU A 149 -2.25 -10.69 4.27
C LEU A 149 -2.18 -9.43 5.14
N GLY A 150 -0.97 -9.03 5.52
CA GLY A 150 -0.76 -7.85 6.34
C GLY A 150 0.70 -7.46 6.44
N GLY A 151 0.92 -6.21 6.83
CA GLY A 151 2.24 -5.66 7.09
C GLY A 151 2.18 -4.53 8.11
N ALA A 152 3.23 -4.36 8.90
CA ALA A 152 3.33 -3.31 9.90
C ALA A 152 4.76 -2.79 10.02
N TYR A 153 4.91 -1.54 10.45
CA TYR A 153 6.22 -1.01 10.82
C TYR A 153 6.65 -1.49 12.18
N ILE A 154 7.95 -1.71 12.31
CA ILE A 154 8.61 -1.96 13.57
C ILE A 154 9.48 -0.73 13.88
N GLY A 155 9.26 -0.15 15.06
CA GLY A 155 10.05 0.98 15.55
C GLY A 155 9.30 1.81 16.58
N GLU A 156 10.02 2.68 17.28
CA GLU A 156 9.43 3.64 18.20
C GLU A 156 8.57 4.66 17.43
N PRO A 157 7.32 4.95 17.86
CA PRO A 157 6.46 5.95 17.21
C PRO A 157 6.94 7.36 17.56
N THR A 158 8.08 7.75 17.03
CA THR A 158 8.59 9.12 17.10
C THR A 158 7.99 9.92 15.95
N PHE A 159 7.69 11.21 16.19
CA PHE A 159 7.36 12.16 15.12
C PHE A 159 8.59 12.24 14.20
N ALA A 160 8.55 11.49 13.11
CA ALA A 160 9.54 11.52 12.04
C ALA A 160 8.90 12.24 10.85
N VAL A 161 9.60 13.23 10.32
CA VAL A 161 9.15 14.15 9.28
C VAL A 161 8.70 13.34 8.05
N SER A 162 7.38 13.27 7.82
CA SER A 162 6.90 13.22 6.43
C SER A 162 7.25 14.57 5.80
N PRO A 163 7.87 14.61 4.61
CA PRO A 163 7.90 15.84 3.82
C PRO A 163 6.50 16.44 3.66
#